data_AF-A0A1A2N2B0-F1
#
_entry.id   AF-A0A1A2N2B0-F1
#
_cell.length_a   1.000
_cell.length_b   1.000
_cell.length_c   1.000
_cell.angle_alpha   90.00
_cell.angle_beta   90.00
_cell.angle_gamma   90.00
#
_symmetry.space_group_name_H-M   'P 1'
#
loop_
_entity.id
_entity.type
_entity.pdbx_description
1 polymer ?
#
loop_
_entity_poly.entity_id
_entity_poly.type
_entity_poly.pdbx_seq_one_letter_code
_entity_poly.pdbx_strand_id
1 'polypeptide(L)'
;MSNTAADFALADIAELERDGQISATLAQRGRDVVGLIFQSGTTYATIAPIDGSDLSFYWVAGDWSISIDLYADGGGWYRARQGGVNVRTHEGGTPQWMWDALHEFSERVERLNPAWRDLRTA
;
A
#
# COMPACT_ATOMS: atom_id res chain seq x y z
N MET A 1 10.88 -4.12 20.12
CA MET A 1 10.88 -4.63 18.73
C MET A 1 10.64 -3.42 17.83
N SER A 2 11.40 -3.26 16.75
CA SER A 2 11.12 -2.17 15.80
C SER A 2 9.88 -2.55 15.00
N ASN A 3 8.88 -1.67 14.94
CA ASN A 3 7.70 -1.90 14.11
C ASN A 3 8.10 -1.91 12.62
N THR A 4 7.57 -2.88 11.88
CA THR A 4 7.78 -3.04 10.44
C THR A 4 6.79 -2.20 9.64
N ALA A 5 7.01 -2.06 8.33
CA ALA A 5 6.04 -1.40 7.45
C ALA A 5 4.67 -2.07 7.44
N ALA A 6 4.62 -3.39 7.59
CA ALA A 6 3.37 -4.12 7.75
C ALA A 6 2.65 -3.73 9.05
N ASP A 7 3.38 -3.63 10.18
CA ASP A 7 2.78 -3.27 11.47
C ASP A 7 2.14 -1.87 11.43
N PHE A 8 2.82 -0.91 10.79
CA PHE A 8 2.25 0.42 10.60
C PHE A 8 1.04 0.41 9.66
N ALA A 9 1.09 -0.35 8.57
CA ALA A 9 -0.05 -0.47 7.67
C ALA A 9 -1.28 -1.05 8.38
N LEU A 10 -1.09 -2.07 9.22
CA LEU A 10 -2.17 -2.66 10.03
C LEU A 10 -2.72 -1.67 11.05
N ALA A 11 -1.87 -0.83 11.64
CA ALA A 11 -2.27 0.21 12.58
C ALA A 11 -3.12 1.29 11.89
N ASP A 12 -2.69 1.79 10.73
CA ASP A 12 -3.47 2.78 9.95
C ASP A 12 -4.86 2.22 9.61
N ILE A 13 -4.94 0.97 9.12
CA ILE A 13 -6.23 0.34 8.79
C ILE A 13 -7.13 0.23 10.02
N ALA A 14 -6.57 -0.13 11.18
CA ALA A 14 -7.31 -0.22 12.43
C ALA A 14 -7.83 1.15 12.89
N GLU A 15 -7.06 2.22 12.69
CA GLU A 15 -7.49 3.59 12.97
C GLU A 15 -8.66 4.00 12.07
N LEU A 16 -8.54 3.78 10.76
CA LEU A 16 -9.60 4.09 9.79
C LEU A 16 -10.90 3.32 10.09
N GLU A 17 -10.81 2.06 10.49
CA GLU A 17 -11.98 1.26 10.91
C GLU A 17 -12.60 1.81 12.20
N ARG A 18 -11.77 2.10 13.21
CA ARG A 18 -12.20 2.63 14.51
C ARG A 18 -12.92 3.97 14.36
N ASP A 19 -12.46 4.81 13.45
CA ASP A 19 -13.04 6.13 13.16
C ASP A 19 -14.23 6.06 12.18
N GLY A 20 -14.62 4.86 11.73
CA GLY A 20 -15.78 4.65 10.87
C GLY A 20 -15.59 5.15 9.43
N GLN A 21 -14.34 5.39 9.01
CA GLN A 21 -14.01 5.87 7.67
C GLN A 21 -14.02 4.76 6.62
N ILE A 22 -13.82 3.51 7.07
CA ILE A 22 -13.98 2.30 6.26
C ILE A 22 -14.81 1.27 7.02
N SER A 23 -15.49 0.38 6.28
CA SER A 23 -16.25 -0.73 6.90
C SER A 23 -15.32 -1.80 7.46
N ALA A 24 -15.81 -2.60 8.42
CA ALA A 24 -15.08 -3.75 8.96
C ALA A 24 -14.69 -4.77 7.87
N THR A 25 -15.57 -4.99 6.88
CA THR A 25 -15.29 -5.86 5.73
C THR A 25 -14.10 -5.34 4.93
N LEU A 26 -14.05 -4.04 4.66
CA LEU A 26 -12.96 -3.45 3.90
C LEU A 26 -11.66 -3.39 4.72
N ALA A 27 -11.76 -3.14 6.02
CA ALA A 27 -10.63 -3.21 6.92
C ALA A 27 -10.00 -4.61 6.94
N GLN A 28 -10.82 -5.67 7.02
CA GLN A 28 -10.32 -7.04 6.92
C GLN A 28 -9.64 -7.29 5.56
N ARG A 29 -10.25 -6.85 4.46
CA ARG A 29 -9.65 -6.99 3.14
C ARG A 29 -8.32 -6.24 3.02
N GLY A 30 -8.22 -5.04 3.60
CA GLY A 30 -6.97 -4.30 3.69
C GLY A 30 -5.88 -5.08 4.44
N ARG A 31 -6.22 -5.71 5.57
CA ARG A 31 -5.29 -6.57 6.33
C ARG A 31 -4.82 -7.78 5.51
N ASP A 32 -5.72 -8.40 4.77
CA ASP A 32 -5.38 -9.53 3.89
C ASP A 32 -4.38 -9.08 2.81
N VAL A 33 -4.62 -7.91 2.20
CA VAL A 33 -3.69 -7.30 1.23
C VAL A 33 -2.35 -6.97 1.89
N VAL A 34 -2.32 -6.43 3.12
CA VAL A 34 -1.07 -6.20 3.85
C VAL A 34 -0.26 -7.49 3.98
N GLY A 35 -0.91 -8.58 4.38
CA GLY A 35 -0.27 -9.90 4.51
C GLY A 35 0.26 -10.47 3.18
N LEU A 36 -0.28 -10.04 2.04
CA LEU A 36 0.13 -10.48 0.72
C LEU A 36 1.29 -9.67 0.12
N ILE A 37 1.32 -8.36 0.35
CA ILE A 37 2.23 -7.45 -0.40
C ILE A 37 3.36 -6.87 0.44
N PHE A 38 3.21 -6.79 1.78
CA PHE A 38 4.28 -6.29 2.63
C PHE A 38 5.24 -7.43 2.97
N GLN A 39 6.35 -7.46 2.25
CA GLN A 39 7.46 -8.38 2.48
C GLN A 39 8.58 -7.69 3.29
N SER A 40 9.58 -8.47 3.69
CA SER A 40 10.79 -7.90 4.30
C SER A 40 11.42 -6.90 3.33
N GLY A 41 11.58 -5.65 3.79
CA GLY A 41 12.13 -4.56 2.99
C GLY A 41 11.10 -3.69 2.28
N THR A 42 9.82 -4.07 2.24
CA THR A 42 8.77 -3.21 1.67
C THR A 42 8.69 -1.88 2.43
N THR A 43 8.67 -0.76 1.69
CA THR A 43 8.57 0.57 2.27
C THR A 43 7.17 0.91 2.77
N TYR A 44 7.09 1.88 3.69
CA TYR A 44 5.82 2.42 4.15
C TYR A 44 4.92 2.89 3.00
N ALA A 45 3.65 2.49 3.06
CA ALA A 45 2.59 3.08 2.25
C ALA A 45 1.91 4.20 3.04
N THR A 46 1.35 5.18 2.32
CA THR A 46 0.22 5.95 2.82
C THR A 46 -1.03 5.12 2.63
N ILE A 47 -1.84 4.98 3.68
CA ILE A 47 -3.12 4.28 3.63
C ILE A 47 -4.22 5.25 4.01
N ALA A 48 -5.22 5.39 3.14
CA ALA A 48 -6.27 6.37 3.31
C ALA A 48 -7.59 5.89 2.69
N PRO A 49 -8.74 6.35 3.22
CA PRO A 49 -10.01 6.15 2.55
C PRO A 49 -10.04 6.95 1.25
N ILE A 50 -10.65 6.39 0.23
CA ILE A 50 -11.01 7.07 -1.02
C ILE A 50 -12.52 6.95 -1.25
N ASP A 51 -13.04 7.74 -2.19
CA ASP A 51 -14.42 7.79 -2.67
C ASP A 51 -15.38 6.74 -2.07
N GLY A 52 -16.37 7.18 -1.29
CA GLY A 52 -17.47 6.29 -0.90
C GLY A 52 -17.11 5.14 0.06
N SER A 53 -16.05 5.30 0.86
CA SER A 53 -15.56 4.35 1.90
C SER A 53 -14.63 3.24 1.39
N ASP A 54 -14.06 3.39 0.20
CA ASP A 54 -13.04 2.50 -0.36
C ASP A 54 -11.65 2.78 0.27
N LEU A 55 -10.67 1.90 0.06
CA LEU A 55 -9.38 1.96 0.75
C LEU A 55 -8.22 1.98 -0.25
N SER A 56 -7.34 2.97 -0.18
CA SER A 56 -6.17 3.08 -1.04
C SER A 56 -4.87 2.86 -0.26
N PHE A 57 -3.95 2.14 -0.87
CA PHE A 57 -2.55 2.06 -0.50
C PHE A 57 -1.75 2.82 -1.57
N TYR A 58 -0.90 3.75 -1.15
CA TYR A 58 -0.17 4.60 -2.06
C TYR A 58 1.31 4.75 -1.69
N TRP A 59 2.18 4.62 -2.68
CA TRP A 59 3.61 4.90 -2.62
C TRP A 59 3.97 5.94 -3.68
N VAL A 60 4.80 6.92 -3.32
CA VAL A 60 5.31 7.92 -4.27
C VAL A 60 6.75 8.32 -3.96
N ALA A 61 7.55 8.42 -5.01
CA ALA A 61 8.92 8.93 -4.94
C ALA A 61 9.28 9.58 -6.28
N GLY A 62 9.25 10.91 -6.35
CA GLY A 62 9.51 11.65 -7.58
C GLY A 62 8.46 11.37 -8.66
N ASP A 63 8.88 10.83 -9.80
CA ASP A 63 8.02 10.45 -10.93
C ASP A 63 7.50 9.00 -10.85
N TRP A 64 7.83 8.27 -9.79
CA TRP A 64 7.35 6.92 -9.54
C TRP A 64 6.20 6.92 -8.53
N SER A 65 5.09 6.28 -8.89
CA SER A 65 4.00 5.97 -7.96
C SER A 65 3.47 4.55 -8.12
N ILE A 66 3.03 3.97 -7.01
CA ILE A 66 2.27 2.71 -6.97
C ILE A 66 0.98 2.95 -6.19
N SER A 67 -0.16 2.47 -6.70
CA SER A 67 -1.44 2.52 -5.98
C SER A 67 -2.17 1.18 -6.02
N ILE A 68 -2.84 0.87 -4.92
CA ILE A 68 -3.77 -0.26 -4.79
C ILE A 68 -5.05 0.28 -4.18
N ASP A 69 -6.12 0.30 -4.96
CA ASP A 69 -7.43 0.80 -4.55
C ASP A 69 -8.36 -0.41 -4.36
N LEU A 70 -8.82 -0.62 -3.14
CA LEU A 70 -9.70 -1.71 -2.75
C LEU A 70 -11.12 -1.21 -2.61
N TYR A 71 -12.02 -1.85 -3.34
CA TYR A 71 -13.44 -1.51 -3.33
C TYR A 71 -14.25 -2.35 -2.36
N ALA A 72 -15.29 -1.78 -1.78
CA ALA A 72 -16.17 -2.50 -0.86
C ALA A 72 -16.88 -3.72 -1.52
N ASP A 73 -17.04 -3.72 -2.85
CA ASP A 73 -17.69 -4.79 -3.62
C ASP A 73 -16.77 -5.99 -3.95
N GLY A 74 -15.50 -5.93 -3.54
CA GLY A 74 -14.52 -7.00 -3.74
C GLY A 74 -13.63 -6.83 -4.98
N GLY A 75 -13.85 -5.82 -5.82
CA GLY A 75 -12.94 -5.46 -6.91
C GLY A 75 -11.77 -4.58 -6.44
N GLY A 76 -10.79 -4.34 -7.30
CA GLY A 76 -9.75 -3.36 -6.99
C GLY A 76 -9.00 -2.88 -8.21
N TRP A 77 -8.36 -1.73 -8.09
CA TRP A 77 -7.44 -1.22 -9.10
C TRP A 77 -6.03 -1.27 -8.60
N TYR A 78 -5.15 -1.77 -9.45
CA TYR A 78 -3.72 -1.83 -9.23
C TYR A 78 -3.07 -0.95 -10.28
N ARG A 79 -2.13 -0.11 -9.87
CA ARG A 79 -1.40 0.75 -10.79
C ARG A 79 0.05 0.95 -10.36
N ALA A 80 0.96 0.93 -11.33
CA ALA A 80 2.34 1.39 -11.17
C ALA A 80 2.70 2.32 -12.33
N ARG A 81 3.37 3.45 -12.01
CA ARG A 81 3.84 4.42 -12.99
C ARG A 81 5.29 4.79 -12.68
N GLN A 82 6.17 4.74 -13.67
CA GLN A 82 7.59 5.11 -13.55
C GLN A 82 8.09 5.61 -14.91
N GLY A 83 8.72 6.78 -15.00
CA GLY A 83 9.42 7.20 -16.23
C GLY A 83 8.59 7.19 -17.52
N GLY A 84 7.28 7.48 -17.44
CA GLY A 84 6.35 7.45 -18.59
C GLY A 84 5.71 6.08 -18.88
N VAL A 85 6.19 5.00 -18.27
CA VAL A 85 5.52 3.70 -18.25
C VAL A 85 4.37 3.74 -17.25
N ASN A 86 3.23 3.15 -17.61
CA ASN A 86 2.04 3.07 -16.76
C ASN A 86 1.39 1.71 -16.96
N VAL A 87 1.47 0.85 -15.95
CA VAL A 87 0.81 -0.46 -15.90
C VAL A 87 -0.38 -0.36 -14.97
N ARG A 88 -1.54 -0.87 -15.40
CA ARG A 88 -2.75 -0.88 -14.58
C ARG A 88 -3.62 -2.08 -14.88
N THR A 89 -4.29 -2.59 -13.86
CA THR A 89 -5.21 -3.71 -13.96
C THR A 89 -6.37 -3.50 -13.00
N HIS A 90 -7.58 -3.85 -13.45
CA HIS A 90 -8.76 -3.97 -12.60
C HIS A 90 -9.08 -5.44 -12.43
N GLU A 91 -8.83 -5.99 -11.24
CA GLU A 91 -8.96 -7.41 -10.96
C GLU A 91 -9.43 -7.67 -9.53
N GLY A 92 -9.95 -8.89 -9.29
CA GLY A 92 -10.26 -9.37 -7.95
C GLY A 92 -9.05 -9.91 -7.19
N GLY A 93 -7.92 -10.12 -7.86
CA GLY A 93 -6.66 -10.61 -7.27
C GLY A 93 -5.50 -9.62 -7.45
N THR A 94 -4.45 -9.78 -6.66
CA THR A 94 -3.21 -9.00 -6.82
C THR A 94 -2.41 -9.54 -8.02
N PRO A 95 -2.07 -8.71 -9.01
CA PRO A 95 -1.39 -9.18 -10.22
C PRO A 95 0.13 -9.34 -10.00
N GLN A 96 0.77 -10.30 -10.68
CA GLN A 96 2.19 -10.64 -10.47
C GLN A 96 3.13 -9.44 -10.56
N TRP A 97 2.90 -8.54 -11.52
CA TRP A 97 3.73 -7.36 -11.74
C TRP A 97 3.72 -6.38 -10.56
N MET A 98 2.72 -6.46 -9.66
CA MET A 98 2.62 -5.58 -8.50
C MET A 98 3.72 -5.87 -7.47
N TRP A 99 4.02 -7.16 -7.22
CA TRP A 99 5.11 -7.52 -6.31
C TRP A 99 6.46 -7.06 -6.84
N ASP A 100 6.70 -7.21 -8.14
CA ASP A 100 7.94 -6.76 -8.79
C ASP A 100 8.07 -5.23 -8.68
N ALA A 101 6.99 -4.49 -8.95
CA ALA A 101 6.97 -3.04 -8.83
C ALA A 101 7.24 -2.56 -7.40
N LEU A 102 6.61 -3.18 -6.40
CA LEU A 102 6.82 -2.84 -4.98
C LEU A 102 8.24 -3.16 -4.51
N HIS A 103 8.79 -4.29 -4.95
CA HIS A 103 10.16 -4.67 -4.66
C HIS A 103 11.15 -3.65 -5.23
N GLU A 104 11.05 -3.35 -6.53
CA GLU A 104 11.94 -2.39 -7.20
C GLU A 104 11.81 -0.98 -6.58
N PHE A 105 10.58 -0.55 -6.23
CA PHE A 105 10.34 0.72 -5.56
C PHE A 105 11.04 0.76 -4.20
N SER A 106 10.85 -0.29 -3.40
CA SER A 106 11.40 -0.38 -2.05
C SER A 106 12.92 -0.43 -2.05
N GLU A 107 13.54 -1.19 -2.95
CA GLU A 107 15.00 -1.21 -3.12
C GLU A 107 15.55 0.17 -3.51
N ARG A 108 14.83 0.90 -4.37
CA ARG A 108 15.26 2.24 -4.77
C ARG A 108 15.19 3.22 -3.60
N VAL A 109 14.13 3.18 -2.79
CA VAL A 109 14.01 3.99 -1.58
C VAL A 109 15.11 3.63 -0.58
N GLU A 110 15.35 2.35 -0.32
CA GLU A 110 16.42 1.88 0.55
C GLU A 110 17.78 2.45 0.14
N ARG A 111 18.11 2.37 -1.15
CA ARG A 111 19.37 2.85 -1.69
C ARG A 111 19.52 4.37 -1.60
N LEU A 112 18.44 5.13 -1.78
CA LEU A 112 18.48 6.60 -1.79
C LEU A 112 18.34 7.20 -0.39
N ASN A 113 17.62 6.53 0.51
CA ASN A 113 17.37 6.97 1.86
C ASN A 113 17.25 5.76 2.81
N PRO A 114 18.36 5.13 3.24
CA PRO A 114 18.31 3.96 4.11
C PRO A 114 17.69 4.24 5.49
N ALA A 115 17.65 5.51 5.90
CA ALA A 115 17.01 5.97 7.14
C ALA A 115 15.48 6.13 7.03
N TRP A 116 14.85 5.73 5.92
CA TRP A 116 13.41 5.89 5.71
C TRP A 116 12.55 5.25 6.83
N ARG A 117 13.07 4.21 7.49
CA ARG A 117 12.39 3.52 8.60
C ARG A 117 12.23 4.41 9.84
N ASP A 118 13.13 5.37 10.02
CA ASP A 118 13.10 6.26 11.17
C ASP A 118 12.13 7.43 10.95
N LEU A 119 11.69 7.68 9.71
CA LEU A 119 10.82 8.81 9.37
C LEU A 119 9.37 8.66 9.88
N ARG A 120 8.95 7.44 10.24
CA ARG A 120 7.58 7.18 10.68
C ARG A 120 7.43 7.18 12.20
N THR A 121 8.54 7.22 12.92
CA THR A 121 8.60 7.27 14.38
C THR A 121 9.12 8.61 14.92
N ALA A 122 9.56 9.51 14.03
CA ALA A 122 9.97 10.88 14.33
C ALA A 122 8.77 11.84 14.37
#